data_AF-A0A1Y1KR12-F1
#
_entry.id   AF-A0A1Y1KR12-F1
#
_cell.length_a   1.000
_cell.length_b   1.000
_cell.length_c   1.000
_cell.angle_alpha   90.00
_cell.angle_beta   90.00
_cell.angle_gamma   90.00
#
_symmetry.space_group_name_H-M   'P 1'
#
loop_
_entity.id
_entity.type
_entity.pdbx_description
1 polymer ?
#
loop_
_entity_poly.entity_id
_entity_poly.type
_entity_poly.pdbx_seq_one_letter_code
_entity_poly.pdbx_strand_id
1 'polypeptide(L)'
;QDFDSRLACIFIQVFDECYNMESIFKFINISGTLLDRPAIRNAIIGKYAFLIQYFSEEVDMVKVLFDEGKKNGIPINLNFPPVAGILWWLYKLKQRILKPGEDFKLLENKIVESPDALYAFSKWEQMLLLIDDEFSKVLSEWMDRTPGQISTSLSKLRIVRNGELISLNLDDELVAILREVKYMKMLDITDFAPDIEELFQRNEELFQSCQQLNTIVEYYNHLKTNTLPEEYALFKDEMDQINVQLNVLIDSIDWTVNSDEFVKNLYDNIKQLYDRVLAAQKNIGSIIAEIQSWGKEPLYERKEGLCKNTLQLDDRLERLNKRYGQISATSRNAVFALQLNYKLFFNIEDEPEEIEEVQEEVLVEEPKEPPGKKGAKPEPKKDKRTSEIKPHESKEQEAKRLKEEAKEELRQSRELLWRPYEMHVDNLILNVMLNAIKTSVNYLEEESSTVKNPNLFPLFELLLEIHDDEVVYVPSIDPDDISGFLNLVRSLIEDMYCMAKCMARIDKTNEDPDYLNDALACADIKDTNLQFIARVKSGMEAAEEYLGIFDDYAYLWQDDRR
;
A
#
# COMPACT_ATOMS: atom_id res chain seq x y z
N GLN A 1 -50.63 -62.09 -3.04
CA GLN A 1 -50.24 -62.70 -1.74
C GLN A 1 -48.72 -62.86 -1.62
N ASP A 2 -48.03 -63.62 -2.48
CA ASP A 2 -46.55 -63.71 -2.43
C ASP A 2 -45.85 -62.37 -2.74
N PHE A 3 -46.27 -61.69 -3.82
CA PHE A 3 -45.77 -60.34 -4.15
C PHE A 3 -46.09 -59.27 -3.10
N ASP A 4 -47.27 -59.32 -2.46
CA ASP A 4 -47.63 -58.38 -1.39
C ASP A 4 -46.81 -58.63 -0.12
N SER A 5 -46.42 -59.88 0.15
CA SER A 5 -45.56 -60.22 1.29
C SER A 5 -44.12 -59.74 1.06
N ARG A 6 -43.62 -59.87 -0.18
CA ARG A 6 -42.32 -59.32 -0.59
C ARG A 6 -42.31 -57.79 -0.53
N LEU A 7 -43.38 -57.14 -0.99
CA LEU A 7 -43.55 -55.69 -0.87
C LEU A 7 -43.65 -55.24 0.59
N ALA A 8 -44.35 -55.98 1.45
CA ALA A 8 -44.42 -55.70 2.88
C ALA A 8 -43.01 -55.73 3.53
N CYS A 9 -42.17 -56.71 3.19
CA CYS A 9 -40.78 -56.76 3.67
C CYS A 9 -39.96 -55.57 3.19
N ILE A 10 -40.08 -55.19 1.92
CA ILE A 10 -39.39 -54.01 1.37
C ILE A 10 -39.86 -52.74 2.08
N PHE A 11 -41.16 -52.59 2.30
CA PHE A 11 -41.71 -51.40 2.96
C PHE A 11 -41.28 -51.32 4.43
N ILE A 12 -41.26 -52.44 5.16
CA ILE A 12 -40.71 -52.49 6.53
C ILE A 12 -39.25 -52.04 6.52
N GLN A 13 -38.44 -52.55 5.59
CA GLN A 13 -37.04 -52.16 5.47
C GLN A 13 -36.89 -50.67 5.17
N VAL A 14 -37.70 -50.12 4.25
CA VAL A 14 -37.67 -48.69 3.94
C VAL A 14 -38.08 -47.83 5.14
N PHE A 15 -39.08 -48.25 5.93
CA PHE A 15 -39.42 -47.57 7.19
C PHE A 15 -38.26 -47.57 8.18
N ASP A 16 -37.48 -48.65 8.25
CA ASP A 16 -36.32 -48.77 9.14
C ASP A 16 -35.10 -47.99 8.64
N GLU A 17 -35.00 -47.73 7.33
CA GLU A 17 -33.95 -46.93 6.71
C GLU A 17 -34.28 -45.43 6.64
N CYS A 18 -35.51 -45.01 6.99
CA CYS A 18 -35.86 -43.59 7.02
C CYS A 18 -35.29 -42.89 8.25
N TYR A 19 -34.42 -41.90 8.04
CA TYR A 19 -33.71 -41.21 9.13
C TYR A 19 -34.44 -39.99 9.72
N ASN A 20 -35.53 -39.51 9.10
CA ASN A 20 -36.30 -38.37 9.58
C ASN A 20 -37.79 -38.47 9.22
N MET A 21 -38.63 -37.73 9.94
CA MET A 21 -40.09 -37.74 9.75
C MET A 21 -40.51 -37.34 8.33
N GLU A 22 -39.83 -36.38 7.72
CA GLU A 22 -40.12 -35.95 6.35
C GLU A 22 -39.95 -37.10 5.35
N SER A 23 -38.88 -37.89 5.47
CA SER A 23 -38.64 -39.07 4.63
C SER A 23 -39.71 -40.13 4.83
N ILE A 24 -40.14 -40.33 6.09
CA ILE A 24 -41.22 -41.27 6.43
C ILE A 24 -42.55 -40.82 5.80
N PHE A 25 -42.93 -39.55 5.96
CA PHE A 25 -44.18 -39.02 5.38
C PHE A 25 -44.13 -39.01 3.85
N LYS A 26 -42.99 -38.68 3.25
CA LYS A 26 -42.79 -38.78 1.81
C LYS A 26 -42.96 -40.22 1.32
N PHE A 27 -42.40 -41.19 2.02
CA PHE A 27 -42.57 -42.61 1.68
C PHE A 27 -44.04 -43.05 1.82
N ILE A 28 -44.73 -42.63 2.88
CA ILE A 28 -46.16 -42.90 3.07
C ILE A 28 -46.98 -42.33 1.92
N ASN A 29 -46.71 -41.08 1.52
CA ASN A 29 -47.40 -40.43 0.41
C ASN A 29 -47.12 -41.10 -0.94
N ILE A 30 -45.87 -41.51 -1.20
CA ILE A 30 -45.51 -42.24 -2.44
C ILE A 30 -46.17 -43.61 -2.50
N SER A 31 -46.23 -44.30 -1.36
CA SER A 31 -46.81 -45.64 -1.27
C SER A 31 -48.33 -45.62 -1.39
N GLY A 32 -48.98 -44.55 -0.94
CA GLY A 32 -50.41 -44.29 -1.11
C GLY A 32 -51.29 -45.49 -0.70
N THR A 33 -52.27 -45.83 -1.55
CA THR A 33 -53.24 -46.91 -1.30
C THR A 33 -52.64 -48.32 -1.28
N LEU A 34 -51.35 -48.49 -1.62
CA LEU A 34 -50.68 -49.78 -1.46
C LEU A 34 -50.55 -50.18 0.01
N LEU A 35 -50.48 -49.20 0.91
CA LEU A 35 -50.41 -49.41 2.36
C LEU A 35 -51.72 -49.96 2.94
N ASP A 36 -52.86 -49.75 2.26
CA ASP A 36 -54.17 -50.25 2.68
C ASP A 36 -54.38 -51.73 2.39
N ARG A 37 -53.53 -52.34 1.55
CA ARG A 37 -53.64 -53.77 1.21
C ARG A 37 -53.47 -54.61 2.48
N PRO A 38 -54.36 -55.58 2.77
CA PRO A 38 -54.40 -56.27 4.06
C PRO A 38 -53.06 -56.91 4.52
N ALA A 39 -52.32 -57.53 3.60
CA ALA A 39 -51.04 -58.17 3.92
C ALA A 39 -49.95 -57.13 4.29
N ILE A 40 -49.94 -55.98 3.62
CA ILE A 40 -48.98 -54.89 3.83
C ILE A 40 -49.37 -54.11 5.10
N ARG A 41 -50.66 -53.77 5.25
CA ARG A 41 -51.22 -53.10 6.42
C ARG A 41 -50.89 -53.82 7.71
N ASN A 42 -51.13 -55.13 7.77
CA ASN A 42 -50.86 -55.93 8.97
C ASN A 42 -49.37 -55.97 9.33
N ALA A 43 -48.48 -55.86 8.35
CA ALA A 43 -47.03 -55.84 8.55
C ALA A 43 -46.52 -54.47 9.05
N ILE A 44 -47.12 -53.36 8.57
CA ILE A 44 -46.63 -52.00 8.81
C ILE A 44 -47.37 -51.30 9.97
N ILE A 45 -48.53 -51.79 10.40
CA ILE A 45 -49.35 -51.12 11.44
C ILE A 45 -48.57 -50.84 12.74
N GLY A 46 -47.63 -51.72 13.12
CA GLY A 46 -46.75 -51.51 14.28
C GLY A 46 -45.73 -50.39 14.09
N LYS A 47 -45.31 -50.08 12.85
CA LYS A 47 -44.37 -48.99 12.54
C LYS A 47 -45.01 -47.61 12.70
N TYR A 48 -46.33 -47.50 12.52
CA TYR A 48 -47.05 -46.25 12.78
C TYR A 48 -47.14 -45.90 14.28
N ALA A 49 -47.12 -46.89 15.19
CA ALA A 49 -47.02 -46.61 16.62
C ALA A 49 -45.66 -45.99 16.98
N PHE A 50 -44.59 -46.48 16.35
CA PHE A 50 -43.27 -45.87 16.45
C PHE A 50 -43.25 -44.43 15.92
N LEU A 51 -44.02 -44.13 14.86
CA LEU A 51 -44.14 -42.77 14.32
C LEU A 51 -44.73 -41.78 15.33
N ILE A 52 -45.74 -42.18 16.12
CA ILE A 52 -46.30 -41.34 17.21
C ILE A 52 -45.22 -41.05 18.25
N GLN A 53 -44.52 -42.10 18.70
CA GLN A 53 -43.47 -41.96 19.70
C GLN A 53 -42.36 -41.04 19.20
N TYR A 54 -41.88 -41.26 17.97
CA TYR A 54 -40.84 -40.48 17.35
C TYR A 54 -41.24 -39.00 17.19
N PHE A 55 -42.49 -38.70 16.80
CA PHE A 55 -42.99 -37.33 16.79
C PHE A 55 -42.99 -36.68 18.18
N SER A 56 -43.47 -37.41 19.20
CA SER A 56 -43.50 -36.92 20.57
C SER A 56 -42.08 -36.63 21.09
N GLU A 57 -41.11 -37.50 20.80
CA GLU A 57 -39.70 -37.34 21.16
C GLU A 57 -39.06 -36.14 20.43
N GLU A 58 -39.37 -35.90 19.16
CA GLU A 58 -38.91 -34.71 18.45
C GLU A 58 -39.46 -33.42 19.07
N VAL A 59 -40.72 -33.41 19.51
CA VAL A 59 -41.30 -32.25 20.23
C VAL A 59 -40.62 -32.07 21.60
N ASP A 60 -40.30 -33.16 22.33
CA ASP A 60 -39.51 -33.07 23.56
C ASP A 60 -38.13 -32.48 23.31
N MET A 61 -37.45 -32.92 22.25
CA MET A 61 -36.13 -32.41 21.92
C MET A 61 -36.18 -30.90 21.63
N VAL A 62 -37.18 -30.43 20.88
CA VAL A 62 -37.36 -29.00 20.64
C VAL A 62 -37.65 -28.24 21.92
N LYS A 63 -38.42 -28.81 22.86
CA LYS A 63 -38.64 -28.20 24.18
C LYS A 63 -37.34 -28.11 24.99
N VAL A 64 -36.52 -29.16 24.99
CA VAL A 64 -35.20 -29.16 25.65
C VAL A 64 -34.31 -28.07 25.07
N LEU A 65 -34.20 -27.99 23.74
CA LEU A 65 -33.40 -26.96 23.06
C LEU A 65 -33.92 -25.55 23.37
N PHE A 66 -35.25 -25.38 23.40
CA PHE A 66 -35.89 -24.11 23.76
C PHE A 66 -35.53 -23.67 25.19
N ASP A 67 -35.66 -24.58 26.16
CA ASP A 67 -35.37 -24.32 27.57
C ASP A 67 -33.88 -24.09 27.83
N GLU A 68 -33.01 -24.85 27.15
CA GLU A 68 -31.56 -24.67 27.22
C GLU A 68 -31.15 -23.31 26.66
N GLY A 69 -31.69 -22.91 25.50
CA GLY A 69 -31.45 -21.59 24.92
C GLY A 69 -31.92 -20.46 25.82
N LYS A 70 -33.06 -20.65 26.51
CA LYS A 70 -33.58 -19.70 27.51
C LYS A 70 -32.69 -19.57 28.74
N LYS A 71 -32.11 -20.68 29.21
CA LYS A 71 -31.31 -20.71 30.44
C LYS A 71 -29.86 -20.29 30.23
N ASN A 72 -29.24 -20.77 29.16
CA ASN A 72 -27.80 -20.65 28.93
C ASN A 72 -27.45 -19.63 27.82
N GLY A 73 -28.45 -19.06 27.15
CA GLY A 73 -28.28 -18.18 26.00
C GLY A 73 -28.46 -18.93 24.68
N ILE A 74 -29.02 -18.24 23.69
CA ILE A 74 -29.30 -18.80 22.36
C ILE A 74 -27.98 -18.88 21.57
N PRO A 75 -27.67 -20.02 20.93
CA PRO A 75 -26.46 -20.16 20.12
C PRO A 75 -26.61 -19.38 18.81
N ILE A 76 -26.01 -18.19 18.78
CA ILE A 76 -25.99 -17.30 17.61
C ILE A 76 -24.61 -17.39 16.94
N ASN A 77 -24.58 -17.48 15.61
CA ASN A 77 -23.32 -17.51 14.85
C ASN A 77 -22.54 -16.19 15.00
N LEU A 78 -21.21 -16.29 15.02
CA LEU A 78 -20.32 -15.14 14.94
C LEU A 78 -20.68 -14.32 13.69
N ASN A 79 -20.96 -13.03 13.85
CA ASN A 79 -21.41 -12.07 12.82
C ASN A 79 -22.93 -12.01 12.52
N PHE A 80 -23.75 -12.85 13.16
CA PHE A 80 -25.21 -12.71 13.04
C PHE A 80 -25.72 -11.66 14.03
N PRO A 81 -26.63 -10.75 13.63
CA PRO A 81 -27.15 -9.75 14.55
C PRO A 81 -27.94 -10.39 15.69
N PRO A 82 -27.89 -9.82 16.90
CA PRO A 82 -28.38 -10.48 18.11
C PRO A 82 -29.89 -10.77 18.07
N VAL A 83 -30.74 -9.78 17.75
CA VAL A 83 -32.19 -9.98 17.77
C VAL A 83 -32.65 -10.83 16.60
N ALA A 84 -32.15 -10.53 15.40
CA ALA A 84 -32.45 -11.35 14.22
C ALA A 84 -32.01 -12.82 14.44
N GLY A 85 -30.87 -13.05 15.09
CA GLY A 85 -30.39 -14.40 15.40
C GLY A 85 -31.33 -15.19 16.28
N ILE A 86 -31.87 -14.55 17.32
CA ILE A 86 -32.88 -15.12 18.20
C ILE A 86 -34.15 -15.47 17.42
N LEU A 87 -34.66 -14.52 16.62
CA LEU A 87 -35.87 -14.74 15.81
C LEU A 87 -35.68 -15.87 14.79
N TRP A 88 -34.54 -15.92 14.09
CA TRP A 88 -34.22 -17.00 13.16
C TRP A 88 -34.06 -18.36 13.86
N TRP A 89 -33.52 -18.38 15.07
CA TRP A 89 -33.42 -19.62 15.85
C TRP A 89 -34.80 -20.13 16.27
N LEU A 90 -35.65 -19.25 16.80
CA LEU A 90 -37.05 -19.57 17.12
C LEU A 90 -37.83 -20.04 15.88
N TYR A 91 -37.68 -19.34 14.76
CA TYR A 91 -38.26 -19.73 13.48
C TYR A 91 -37.81 -21.12 13.04
N LYS A 92 -36.51 -21.44 13.13
CA LYS A 92 -35.99 -22.77 12.79
C LYS A 92 -36.53 -23.87 13.71
N LEU A 93 -36.64 -23.61 15.02
CA LEU A 93 -37.27 -24.54 15.95
C LEU A 93 -38.74 -24.79 15.59
N LYS A 94 -39.48 -23.74 15.25
CA LYS A 94 -40.86 -23.85 14.78
C LYS A 94 -40.95 -24.69 13.51
N GLN A 95 -40.16 -24.38 12.48
CA GLN A 95 -40.19 -25.10 11.20
C GLN A 95 -39.84 -26.58 11.34
N ARG A 96 -38.94 -26.93 12.28
CA ARG A 96 -38.55 -28.32 12.54
C ARG A 96 -39.73 -29.21 12.95
N ILE A 97 -40.70 -28.68 13.70
CA ILE A 97 -41.86 -29.44 14.17
C ILE A 97 -43.15 -29.11 13.42
N LEU A 98 -43.24 -27.93 12.80
CA LEU A 98 -44.45 -27.46 12.12
C LEU A 98 -44.82 -28.38 10.97
N LYS A 99 -43.91 -28.54 9.99
CA LYS A 99 -44.20 -29.32 8.79
C LYS A 99 -44.46 -30.80 9.09
N PRO A 100 -43.66 -31.50 9.92
CA PRO A 100 -43.95 -32.89 10.28
C PRO A 100 -45.25 -33.05 11.08
N GLY A 101 -45.61 -32.07 11.92
CA GLY A 101 -46.88 -32.09 12.66
C GLY A 101 -48.10 -31.90 11.76
N GLU A 102 -48.01 -30.99 10.80
CA GLU A 102 -49.05 -30.80 9.77
C GLU A 102 -49.22 -32.06 8.90
N ASP A 103 -48.10 -32.60 8.39
CA ASP A 103 -48.11 -33.81 7.58
C ASP A 103 -48.66 -35.01 8.37
N PHE A 104 -48.38 -35.08 9.68
CA PHE A 104 -48.91 -36.14 10.52
C PHE A 104 -50.42 -36.02 10.74
N LYS A 105 -50.95 -34.80 10.92
CA LYS A 105 -52.40 -34.56 11.02
C LYS A 105 -53.14 -34.88 9.71
N LEU A 106 -52.49 -34.70 8.56
CA LEU A 106 -53.07 -34.98 7.24
C LEU A 106 -53.09 -36.47 6.89
N LEU A 107 -52.50 -37.33 7.72
CA LEU A 107 -52.38 -38.75 7.43
C LEU A 107 -53.75 -39.46 7.56
N GLU A 108 -54.22 -40.07 6.48
CA GLU A 108 -55.53 -40.76 6.40
C GLU A 108 -55.52 -42.14 7.10
N ASN A 109 -55.18 -42.18 8.40
CA ASN A 109 -55.17 -43.42 9.20
C ASN A 109 -55.76 -43.15 10.59
N LYS A 110 -56.51 -44.13 11.11
CA LYS A 110 -57.12 -44.10 12.46
C LYS A 110 -56.11 -43.94 13.59
N ILE A 111 -54.82 -44.14 13.31
CA ILE A 111 -53.73 -43.93 14.28
C ILE A 111 -53.63 -42.46 14.71
N VAL A 112 -54.03 -41.52 13.86
CA VAL A 112 -54.10 -40.08 14.19
C VAL A 112 -55.16 -39.79 15.25
N GLU A 113 -56.20 -40.63 15.37
CA GLU A 113 -57.26 -40.53 16.39
C GLU A 113 -56.93 -41.28 17.69
N SER A 114 -55.77 -41.94 17.75
CA SER A 114 -55.30 -42.65 18.96
C SER A 114 -55.13 -41.68 20.14
N PRO A 115 -55.41 -42.09 21.40
CA PRO A 115 -55.14 -41.28 22.57
C PRO A 115 -53.69 -40.76 22.63
N ASP A 116 -52.73 -41.60 22.25
CA ASP A 116 -51.30 -41.25 22.26
C ASP A 116 -50.96 -40.20 21.18
N ALA A 117 -51.61 -40.28 20.02
CA ALA A 117 -51.44 -39.30 18.94
C ALA A 117 -52.07 -37.96 19.31
N LEU A 118 -53.28 -37.96 19.88
CA LEU A 118 -53.94 -36.74 20.37
C LEU A 118 -53.12 -36.05 21.47
N TYR A 119 -52.51 -36.83 22.37
CA TYR A 119 -51.58 -36.30 23.37
C TYR A 119 -50.35 -35.65 22.72
N ALA A 120 -49.73 -36.32 21.74
CA ALA A 120 -48.60 -35.76 21.00
C ALA A 120 -48.96 -34.47 20.23
N PHE A 121 -50.16 -34.40 19.62
CA PHE A 121 -50.64 -33.19 18.97
C PHE A 121 -50.92 -32.05 19.96
N SER A 122 -51.48 -32.33 21.13
CA SER A 122 -51.68 -31.31 22.17
C SER A 122 -50.35 -30.71 22.63
N LYS A 123 -49.33 -31.56 22.82
CA LYS A 123 -47.97 -31.12 23.16
C LYS A 123 -47.33 -30.30 22.05
N TRP A 124 -47.51 -30.71 20.79
CA TRP A 124 -47.04 -29.98 19.62
C TRP A 124 -47.67 -28.58 19.52
N GLU A 125 -48.99 -28.47 19.67
CA GLU A 125 -49.71 -27.19 19.68
C GLU A 125 -49.23 -26.28 20.81
N GLN A 126 -49.05 -26.83 22.01
CA GLN A 126 -48.48 -26.08 23.14
C GLN A 126 -47.05 -25.59 22.85
N MET A 127 -46.21 -26.42 22.23
CA MET A 127 -44.84 -26.02 21.87
C MET A 127 -44.83 -24.91 20.81
N LEU A 128 -45.70 -24.99 19.80
CA LEU A 128 -45.85 -23.94 18.80
C LEU A 128 -46.27 -22.61 19.43
N LEU A 129 -47.25 -22.65 20.35
CA LEU A 129 -47.68 -21.46 21.09
C LEU A 129 -46.54 -20.85 21.92
N LEU A 130 -45.76 -21.67 22.62
CA LEU A 130 -44.60 -21.18 23.40
C LEU A 130 -43.55 -20.49 22.51
N ILE A 131 -43.28 -21.04 21.32
CA ILE A 131 -42.34 -20.44 20.37
C ILE A 131 -42.92 -19.13 19.82
N ASP A 132 -44.21 -19.10 19.48
CA ASP A 132 -44.86 -17.91 18.91
C ASP A 132 -45.00 -16.77 19.92
N ASP A 133 -45.30 -17.08 21.18
CA ASP A 133 -45.35 -16.10 22.27
C ASP A 133 -43.96 -15.48 22.49
N GLU A 134 -42.92 -16.31 22.51
CA GLU A 134 -41.55 -15.83 22.68
C GLU A 134 -41.07 -15.02 21.48
N PHE A 135 -41.38 -15.48 20.27
CA PHE A 135 -41.05 -14.78 19.02
C PHE A 135 -41.70 -13.39 19.01
N SER A 136 -42.99 -13.32 19.35
CA SER A 136 -43.75 -12.06 19.40
C SER A 136 -43.20 -11.12 20.47
N LYS A 137 -42.84 -11.65 21.64
CA LYS A 137 -42.23 -10.87 22.72
C LYS A 137 -40.90 -10.24 22.31
N VAL A 138 -39.98 -11.04 21.76
CA VAL A 138 -38.67 -10.56 21.32
C VAL A 138 -38.83 -9.51 20.21
N LEU A 139 -39.75 -9.74 19.27
CA LEU A 139 -40.03 -8.80 18.20
C LEU A 139 -40.63 -7.49 18.73
N SER A 140 -41.58 -7.54 19.66
CA SER A 140 -42.19 -6.33 20.24
C SER A 140 -41.19 -5.50 21.05
N GLU A 141 -40.36 -6.15 21.87
CA GLU A 141 -39.32 -5.47 22.65
C GLU A 141 -38.33 -4.75 21.74
N TRP A 142 -37.99 -5.37 20.60
CA TRP A 142 -37.14 -4.74 19.59
C TRP A 142 -37.84 -3.58 18.88
N MET A 143 -39.10 -3.75 18.47
CA MET A 143 -39.88 -2.68 17.80
C MET A 143 -40.04 -1.44 18.67
N ASP A 144 -40.18 -1.60 19.98
CA ASP A 144 -40.31 -0.48 20.93
C ASP A 144 -38.97 0.23 21.19
N ARG A 145 -37.86 -0.52 21.24
CA ARG A 145 -36.53 0.02 21.57
C ARG A 145 -35.85 0.70 20.37
N THR A 146 -36.02 0.12 19.18
CA THR A 146 -35.24 0.47 17.99
C THR A 146 -35.38 1.94 17.56
N PRO A 147 -36.58 2.55 17.52
CA PRO A 147 -36.72 3.95 17.11
C PRO A 147 -35.91 4.93 17.97
N GLY A 148 -35.87 4.71 19.29
CA GLY A 148 -35.07 5.52 20.21
C GLY A 148 -33.56 5.35 19.99
N GLN A 149 -33.11 4.12 19.68
CA GLN A 149 -31.72 3.85 19.35
C GLN A 149 -31.30 4.48 18.02
N ILE A 150 -32.17 4.45 17.01
CA ILE A 150 -31.93 5.11 15.71
C ILE A 150 -31.73 6.61 15.92
N SER A 151 -32.63 7.27 16.65
CA SER A 151 -32.52 8.71 16.94
C SER A 151 -31.23 9.06 17.69
N THR A 152 -30.86 8.25 18.69
CA THR A 152 -29.63 8.44 19.47
C THR A 152 -28.37 8.19 18.64
N SER A 153 -28.39 7.18 17.77
CA SER A 153 -27.24 6.84 16.91
C SER A 153 -27.04 7.87 15.80
N LEU A 154 -28.11 8.33 15.16
CA LEU A 154 -28.04 9.30 14.06
C LEU A 154 -27.67 10.72 14.52
N SER A 155 -27.96 11.06 15.78
CA SER A 155 -27.56 12.34 16.38
C SER A 155 -26.08 12.40 16.79
N LYS A 156 -25.34 11.29 16.68
CA LYS A 156 -23.89 11.30 16.87
C LYS A 156 -23.21 12.03 15.71
N LEU A 157 -22.19 12.83 16.04
CA LEU A 157 -21.33 13.49 15.06
C LEU A 157 -20.65 12.46 14.18
N ARG A 158 -20.45 12.76 12.89
CA ARG A 158 -19.93 11.78 11.92
C ARG A 158 -18.46 11.43 12.15
N ILE A 159 -17.65 12.41 12.54
CA ILE A 159 -16.20 12.27 12.77
C ILE A 159 -15.89 12.74 14.18
N VAL A 160 -15.00 12.01 14.86
CA VAL A 160 -14.46 12.38 16.17
C VAL A 160 -12.96 12.60 16.07
N ARG A 161 -12.45 13.60 16.79
CA ARG A 161 -11.02 13.90 16.87
C ARG A 161 -10.40 13.18 18.07
N ASN A 162 -9.37 12.39 17.80
CA ASN A 162 -8.58 11.64 18.78
C ASN A 162 -7.16 12.22 18.83
N GLY A 163 -6.99 13.33 19.56
CA GLY A 163 -5.74 14.09 19.57
C GLY A 163 -5.52 14.80 18.24
N GLU A 164 -4.43 14.48 17.54
CA GLU A 164 -4.13 15.07 16.21
C GLU A 164 -4.78 14.30 15.05
N LEU A 165 -5.26 13.08 15.29
CA LEU A 165 -5.88 12.21 14.29
C LEU A 165 -7.41 12.24 14.37
N ILE A 166 -8.06 11.75 13.33
CA ILE A 166 -9.53 11.64 13.26
C ILE A 166 -9.97 10.19 13.09
N SER A 167 -11.20 9.89 13.49
CA SER A 167 -11.84 8.59 13.29
C SER A 167 -13.32 8.76 12.93
N LEU A 168 -13.85 7.84 12.13
CA LEU A 168 -15.28 7.75 11.88
C LEU A 168 -16.01 7.36 13.16
N ASN A 169 -17.12 8.03 13.45
CA ASN A 169 -17.98 7.74 14.59
C ASN A 169 -19.31 7.17 14.08
N LEU A 170 -19.22 5.94 13.55
CA LEU A 170 -20.38 5.14 13.18
C LEU A 170 -20.72 4.23 14.35
N ASP A 171 -21.97 4.28 14.80
CA ASP A 171 -22.45 3.44 15.90
C ASP A 171 -22.62 1.98 15.45
N ASP A 172 -21.97 1.05 16.16
CA ASP A 172 -22.15 -0.39 15.97
C ASP A 172 -23.63 -0.81 16.14
N GLU A 173 -24.39 -0.09 16.98
CA GLU A 173 -25.83 -0.33 17.15
C GLU A 173 -26.60 -0.04 15.85
N LEU A 174 -26.27 1.03 15.12
CA LEU A 174 -26.92 1.38 13.87
C LEU A 174 -26.64 0.34 12.77
N VAL A 175 -25.41 -0.14 12.71
CA VAL A 175 -25.00 -1.21 11.78
C VAL A 175 -25.72 -2.52 12.11
N ALA A 176 -25.88 -2.84 13.40
CA ALA A 176 -26.64 -4.00 13.85
C ALA A 176 -28.12 -3.89 13.42
N ILE A 177 -28.77 -2.76 13.64
CA ILE A 177 -30.17 -2.51 13.25
C ILE A 177 -30.36 -2.68 11.74
N LEU A 178 -29.51 -2.09 10.91
CA LEU A 178 -29.59 -2.23 9.44
C LEU A 178 -29.50 -3.69 8.99
N ARG A 179 -28.63 -4.48 9.63
CA ARG A 179 -28.53 -5.92 9.37
C ARG A 179 -29.76 -6.67 9.89
N GLU A 180 -30.29 -6.32 11.06
CA GLU A 180 -31.49 -6.93 11.64
C GLU A 180 -32.70 -6.74 10.74
N VAL A 181 -32.97 -5.51 10.26
CA VAL A 181 -34.08 -5.21 9.35
C VAL A 181 -34.00 -6.08 8.08
N LYS A 182 -32.80 -6.24 7.50
CA LYS A 182 -32.59 -7.11 6.34
C LYS A 182 -33.00 -8.57 6.63
N TYR A 183 -32.62 -9.11 7.78
CA TYR A 183 -32.97 -10.47 8.18
C TYR A 183 -34.45 -10.62 8.58
N MET A 184 -35.07 -9.58 9.14
CA MET A 184 -36.50 -9.57 9.47
C MET A 184 -37.36 -9.55 8.20
N LYS A 185 -36.97 -8.79 7.17
CA LYS A 185 -37.62 -8.83 5.85
C LYS A 185 -37.52 -10.21 5.19
N MET A 186 -36.43 -10.95 5.41
CA MET A 186 -36.31 -12.35 4.95
C MET A 186 -37.20 -13.35 5.73
N LEU A 187 -37.70 -12.97 6.90
CA LEU A 187 -38.69 -13.72 7.67
C LEU A 187 -40.14 -13.28 7.36
N ASP A 188 -40.33 -12.52 6.26
CA ASP A 188 -41.62 -11.93 5.86
C ASP A 188 -42.25 -10.98 6.91
N ILE A 189 -41.43 -10.39 7.78
CA ILE A 189 -41.86 -9.32 8.70
C ILE A 189 -41.80 -8.00 7.93
N THR A 190 -42.95 -7.33 7.79
CA THR A 190 -43.07 -6.08 7.01
C THR A 190 -43.62 -4.90 7.80
N ASP A 191 -44.23 -5.13 8.96
CA ASP A 191 -44.95 -4.11 9.73
C ASP A 191 -43.99 -3.33 10.66
N PHE A 192 -42.99 -2.67 10.06
CA PHE A 192 -42.02 -1.86 10.79
C PHE A 192 -42.57 -0.46 11.12
N ALA A 193 -42.06 0.12 12.20
CA ALA A 193 -42.27 1.53 12.49
C ALA A 193 -41.71 2.42 11.35
N PRO A 194 -42.32 3.59 11.06
CA PRO A 194 -41.89 4.46 9.96
C PRO A 194 -40.39 4.81 9.99
N ASP A 195 -39.85 5.09 11.18
CA ASP A 195 -38.45 5.47 11.39
C ASP A 195 -37.46 4.35 10.95
N ILE A 196 -37.85 3.08 11.13
CA ILE A 196 -37.04 1.92 10.77
C ILE A 196 -37.05 1.71 9.25
N GLU A 197 -38.22 1.89 8.63
CA GLU A 197 -38.37 1.75 7.18
C GLU A 197 -37.64 2.88 6.44
N GLU A 198 -37.71 4.12 6.95
CA GLU A 198 -36.94 5.26 6.42
C GLU A 198 -35.43 5.01 6.51
N LEU A 199 -34.93 4.55 7.66
CA LEU A 199 -33.51 4.21 7.83
C LEU A 199 -33.07 3.16 6.81
N PHE A 200 -33.88 2.13 6.58
CA PHE A 200 -33.56 1.07 5.63
C PHE A 200 -33.55 1.58 4.18
N GLN A 201 -34.44 2.51 3.82
CA GLN A 201 -34.44 3.15 2.50
C GLN A 201 -33.17 3.99 2.28
N ARG A 202 -32.69 4.67 3.33
CA ARG A 202 -31.45 5.48 3.31
C ARG A 202 -30.16 4.66 3.46
N ASN A 203 -30.25 3.34 3.53
CA ASN A 203 -29.09 2.47 3.79
C ASN A 203 -27.97 2.62 2.74
N GLU A 204 -28.33 2.74 1.46
CA GLU A 204 -27.33 2.91 0.39
C GLU A 204 -26.61 4.26 0.51
N GLU A 205 -27.36 5.33 0.78
CA GLU A 205 -26.82 6.67 1.01
C GLU A 205 -25.87 6.68 2.21
N LEU A 206 -26.30 6.14 3.36
CA LEU A 206 -25.48 6.05 4.57
C LEU A 206 -24.19 5.26 4.32
N PHE A 207 -24.28 4.15 3.58
CA PHE A 207 -23.10 3.36 3.23
C PHE A 207 -22.12 4.14 2.35
N GLN A 208 -22.61 4.85 1.33
CA GLN A 208 -21.77 5.70 0.48
C GLN A 208 -21.10 6.83 1.28
N SER A 209 -21.85 7.51 2.15
CA SER A 209 -21.29 8.53 3.05
C SER A 209 -20.23 7.94 3.99
N CYS A 210 -20.48 6.76 4.57
CA CYS A 210 -19.50 6.08 5.43
C CYS A 210 -18.20 5.77 4.68
N GLN A 211 -18.29 5.30 3.43
CA GLN A 211 -17.11 5.04 2.61
C GLN A 211 -16.31 6.31 2.38
N GLN A 212 -16.96 7.39 1.94
CA GLN A 212 -16.29 8.66 1.70
C GLN A 212 -15.62 9.21 2.96
N LEU A 213 -16.31 9.18 4.10
CA LEU A 213 -15.78 9.66 5.37
C LEU A 213 -14.61 8.80 5.88
N ASN A 214 -14.68 7.48 5.72
CA ASN A 214 -13.55 6.60 6.02
C ASN A 214 -12.34 6.94 5.13
N THR A 215 -12.55 7.15 3.84
CA THR A 215 -11.46 7.57 2.95
C THR A 215 -10.88 8.93 3.34
N ILE A 216 -11.72 9.91 3.73
CA ILE A 216 -11.25 11.20 4.26
C ILE A 216 -10.38 10.98 5.50
N VAL A 217 -10.83 10.14 6.44
CA VAL A 217 -10.09 9.79 7.66
C VAL A 217 -8.75 9.15 7.31
N GLU A 218 -8.72 8.20 6.39
CA GLU A 218 -7.50 7.53 5.93
C GLU A 218 -6.50 8.52 5.31
N TYR A 219 -6.94 9.35 4.37
CA TYR A 219 -6.09 10.34 3.71
C TYR A 219 -5.58 11.40 4.68
N TYR A 220 -6.44 11.92 5.56
CA TYR A 220 -6.07 12.89 6.58
C TYR A 220 -5.00 12.33 7.51
N ASN A 221 -5.23 11.13 8.05
CA ASN A 221 -4.31 10.51 8.99
C ASN A 221 -2.99 10.16 8.30
N HIS A 222 -3.01 9.68 7.06
CA HIS A 222 -1.79 9.43 6.28
C HIS A 222 -0.97 10.70 6.06
N LEU A 223 -1.61 11.81 5.67
CA LEU A 223 -0.95 13.11 5.48
C LEU A 223 -0.37 13.69 6.79
N LYS A 224 -0.83 13.22 7.96
CA LYS A 224 -0.30 13.61 9.26
C LYS A 224 0.82 12.70 9.76
N THR A 225 0.74 11.39 9.53
CA THR A 225 1.69 10.43 10.10
C THR A 225 2.83 10.07 9.16
N ASN A 226 2.61 10.15 7.84
CA ASN A 226 3.52 9.60 6.83
C ASN A 226 4.17 10.68 5.96
N THR A 227 4.22 11.93 6.43
CA THR A 227 4.90 13.02 5.74
C THR A 227 5.99 13.59 6.62
N LEU A 228 7.14 13.90 6.03
CA LEU A 228 8.24 14.54 6.73
C LEU A 228 7.86 15.99 7.13
N PRO A 229 8.46 16.57 8.18
CA PRO A 229 8.22 17.97 8.54
C PRO A 229 8.48 18.94 7.38
N GLU A 230 9.51 18.68 6.58
CA GLU A 230 9.89 19.46 5.41
C GLU A 230 8.84 19.31 4.29
N GLU A 231 8.27 18.12 4.09
CA GLU A 231 7.17 17.89 3.14
C GLU A 231 5.89 18.57 3.61
N TYR A 232 5.54 18.41 4.88
CA TYR A 232 4.34 19.00 5.49
C TYR A 232 4.34 20.53 5.38
N ALA A 233 5.51 21.16 5.52
CA ALA A 233 5.66 22.60 5.35
C ALA A 233 5.25 23.09 3.95
N LEU A 234 5.43 22.28 2.90
CA LEU A 234 5.12 22.66 1.51
C LEU A 234 3.61 22.77 1.23
N PHE A 235 2.80 21.97 1.91
CA PHE A 235 1.35 21.95 1.73
C PHE A 235 0.57 22.39 2.98
N LYS A 236 1.24 22.96 3.97
CA LYS A 236 0.65 23.36 5.25
C LYS A 236 -0.57 24.27 5.08
N ASP A 237 -0.46 25.29 4.23
CA ASP A 237 -1.54 26.26 4.03
C ASP A 237 -2.80 25.60 3.44
N GLU A 238 -2.63 24.65 2.52
CA GLU A 238 -3.72 23.86 1.96
C GLU A 238 -4.31 22.91 3.01
N MET A 239 -3.46 22.29 3.83
CA MET A 239 -3.90 21.47 4.94
C MET A 239 -4.69 22.27 5.98
N ASP A 240 -4.32 23.53 6.22
CA ASP A 240 -5.05 24.43 7.13
C ASP A 240 -6.42 24.82 6.56
N GLN A 241 -6.55 24.98 5.24
CA GLN A 241 -7.86 25.16 4.59
C GLN A 241 -8.75 23.91 4.72
N ILE A 242 -8.18 22.72 4.53
CA ILE A 242 -8.86 21.45 4.76
C ILE A 242 -9.27 21.31 6.23
N ASN A 243 -8.42 21.71 7.18
CA ASN A 243 -8.72 21.69 8.61
C ASN A 243 -9.93 22.58 8.95
N VAL A 244 -10.07 23.75 8.32
CA VAL A 244 -11.24 24.62 8.53
C VAL A 244 -12.52 23.92 8.11
N GLN A 245 -12.54 23.30 6.92
CA GLN A 245 -13.70 22.53 6.44
C GLN A 245 -13.96 21.31 7.33
N LEU A 246 -12.92 20.57 7.70
CA LEU A 246 -13.03 19.39 8.54
C LEU A 246 -13.56 19.72 9.94
N ASN A 247 -13.18 20.85 10.52
CA ASN A 247 -13.71 21.26 11.83
C ASN A 247 -15.22 21.53 11.78
N VAL A 248 -15.75 22.07 10.67
CA VAL A 248 -17.21 22.19 10.47
C VAL A 248 -17.87 20.81 10.51
N LEU A 249 -17.28 19.81 9.84
CA LEU A 249 -17.77 18.43 9.84
C LEU A 249 -17.73 17.79 11.24
N ILE A 250 -16.67 18.06 12.00
CA ILE A 250 -16.49 17.52 13.36
C ILE A 250 -17.46 18.18 14.34
N ASP A 251 -17.63 19.50 14.29
CA ASP A 251 -18.33 20.25 15.34
C ASP A 251 -19.85 20.32 15.15
N SER A 252 -20.34 20.18 13.91
CA SER A 252 -21.73 20.56 13.57
C SER A 252 -22.52 19.59 12.71
N ILE A 253 -21.90 18.55 12.15
CA ILE A 253 -22.56 17.66 11.19
C ILE A 253 -22.73 16.26 11.79
N ASP A 254 -23.98 15.88 12.02
CA ASP A 254 -24.40 14.54 12.42
C ASP A 254 -24.97 13.73 11.22
N TRP A 255 -25.44 12.51 11.44
CA TRP A 255 -25.98 11.65 10.38
C TRP A 255 -27.38 12.06 9.89
N THR A 256 -28.04 13.04 10.53
CA THR A 256 -29.37 13.53 10.14
C THR A 256 -29.31 14.62 9.08
N VAL A 257 -28.24 15.43 9.09
CA VAL A 257 -28.07 16.57 8.17
C VAL A 257 -27.63 16.13 6.78
N ASN A 258 -28.42 16.45 5.74
CA ASN A 258 -27.96 16.26 4.35
C ASN A 258 -26.80 17.23 4.06
N SER A 259 -25.62 16.68 3.84
CA SER A 259 -24.36 17.41 3.65
C SER A 259 -23.48 16.77 2.57
N ASP A 260 -24.11 16.04 1.65
CA ASP A 260 -23.39 15.18 0.69
C ASP A 260 -22.47 15.97 -0.24
N GLU A 261 -22.92 17.15 -0.70
CA GLU A 261 -22.10 18.03 -1.53
C GLU A 261 -20.89 18.58 -0.77
N PHE A 262 -21.06 18.89 0.51
CA PHE A 262 -19.98 19.38 1.38
C PHE A 262 -18.96 18.28 1.66
N VAL A 263 -19.42 17.07 2.04
CA VAL A 263 -18.55 15.91 2.26
C VAL A 263 -17.81 15.54 0.98
N LYS A 264 -18.47 15.60 -0.18
CA LYS A 264 -17.85 15.35 -1.48
C LYS A 264 -16.78 16.38 -1.80
N ASN A 265 -17.03 17.67 -1.58
CA ASN A 265 -16.03 18.71 -1.80
C ASN A 265 -14.80 18.50 -0.90
N LEU A 266 -15.01 18.22 0.39
CA LEU A 266 -13.92 17.90 1.32
C LEU A 266 -13.14 16.66 0.87
N TYR A 267 -13.85 15.61 0.44
CA TYR A 267 -13.26 14.40 -0.13
C TYR A 267 -12.39 14.70 -1.35
N ASP A 268 -12.90 15.48 -2.30
CA ASP A 268 -12.18 15.80 -3.53
C ASP A 268 -10.91 16.63 -3.22
N ASN A 269 -10.99 17.61 -2.32
CA ASN A 269 -9.84 18.43 -1.90
C ASN A 269 -8.76 17.59 -1.21
N ILE A 270 -9.15 16.78 -0.21
CA ILE A 270 -8.18 15.97 0.53
C ILE A 270 -7.57 14.87 -0.33
N LYS A 271 -8.36 14.29 -1.25
CA LYS A 271 -7.87 13.31 -2.21
C LYS A 271 -6.87 13.93 -3.17
N GLN A 272 -7.15 15.10 -3.72
CA GLN A 272 -6.23 15.79 -4.63
C GLN A 272 -4.89 16.08 -3.95
N LEU A 273 -4.90 16.56 -2.71
CA LEU A 273 -3.68 16.78 -1.93
C LEU A 273 -2.94 15.46 -1.66
N TYR A 274 -3.67 14.44 -1.17
CA TYR A 274 -3.12 13.12 -0.90
C TYR A 274 -2.44 12.50 -2.12
N ASP A 275 -3.11 12.48 -3.27
CA ASP A 275 -2.59 11.90 -4.51
C ASP A 275 -1.30 12.60 -4.96
N ARG A 276 -1.23 13.94 -4.85
CA ARG A 276 -0.03 14.72 -5.20
C ARG A 276 1.14 14.44 -4.26
N VAL A 277 0.90 14.42 -2.95
CA VAL A 277 1.94 14.13 -1.95
C VAL A 277 2.46 12.71 -2.13
N LEU A 278 1.56 11.73 -2.30
CA LEU A 278 1.95 10.33 -2.51
C LEU A 278 2.75 10.15 -3.81
N ALA A 279 2.35 10.83 -4.89
CA ALA A 279 3.12 10.83 -6.14
C ALA A 279 4.53 11.41 -5.95
N ALA A 280 4.65 12.52 -5.21
CA ALA A 280 5.94 13.14 -4.93
C ALA A 280 6.86 12.23 -4.09
N GLN A 281 6.31 11.59 -3.06
CA GLN A 281 7.02 10.59 -2.24
C GLN A 281 7.46 9.39 -3.07
N LYS A 282 6.60 8.90 -3.97
CA LYS A 282 6.93 7.79 -4.89
C LYS A 282 8.06 8.15 -5.84
N ASN A 283 8.13 9.39 -6.33
CA ASN A 283 9.21 9.84 -7.20
C ASN A 283 10.57 9.75 -6.47
N ILE A 284 10.65 10.23 -5.22
CA ILE A 284 11.88 10.11 -4.41
C ILE A 284 12.19 8.65 -4.09
N GLY A 285 11.18 7.87 -3.69
CA GLY A 285 11.34 6.44 -3.43
C GLY A 285 11.89 5.67 -4.64
N SER A 286 11.49 6.07 -5.86
CA SER A 286 11.99 5.46 -7.10
C SER A 286 13.47 5.77 -7.35
N ILE A 287 13.89 7.03 -7.14
CA ILE A 287 15.31 7.41 -7.25
C ILE A 287 16.16 6.62 -6.25
N ILE A 288 15.72 6.56 -5.00
CA ILE A 288 16.43 5.82 -3.94
C ILE A 288 16.51 4.34 -4.29
N ALA A 289 15.45 3.74 -4.81
CA ALA A 289 15.44 2.35 -5.26
C ALA A 289 16.39 2.11 -6.45
N GLU A 290 16.44 3.04 -7.41
CA GLU A 290 17.42 2.99 -8.51
C GLU A 290 18.85 2.98 -7.97
N ILE A 291 19.18 3.92 -7.06
CA ILE A 291 20.52 4.00 -6.46
C ILE A 291 20.88 2.71 -5.72
N GLN A 292 19.95 2.18 -4.93
CA GLN A 292 20.17 0.94 -4.18
C GLN A 292 20.29 -0.29 -5.08
N SER A 293 19.62 -0.32 -6.23
CA SER A 293 19.65 -1.43 -7.18
C SER A 293 21.08 -1.71 -7.65
N TRP A 294 21.74 -0.68 -8.18
CA TRP A 294 23.14 -0.82 -8.58
C TRP A 294 24.10 -0.73 -7.39
N GLY A 295 23.80 0.07 -6.35
CA GLY A 295 24.69 0.30 -5.21
C GLY A 295 24.90 -0.89 -4.27
N LYS A 296 24.03 -1.90 -4.32
CA LYS A 296 24.20 -3.17 -3.58
C LYS A 296 25.18 -4.13 -4.26
N GLU A 297 25.50 -3.91 -5.53
CA GLU A 297 26.50 -4.69 -6.26
C GLU A 297 27.84 -3.96 -6.17
N PRO A 298 28.91 -4.62 -5.68
CA PRO A 298 30.23 -4.02 -5.58
C PRO A 298 30.78 -3.69 -6.98
N LEU A 299 31.60 -2.63 -7.06
CA LEU A 299 32.18 -2.22 -8.33
C LEU A 299 33.14 -3.27 -8.89
N TYR A 300 33.90 -4.00 -8.09
CA TYR A 300 34.75 -5.10 -8.58
C TYR A 300 34.39 -6.40 -7.88
N GLU A 301 34.47 -7.51 -8.62
CA GLU A 301 34.15 -8.85 -8.13
C GLU A 301 35.19 -9.85 -8.64
N ARG A 302 35.31 -11.01 -7.98
CA ARG A 302 36.15 -12.11 -8.49
C ARG A 302 35.64 -12.64 -9.84
N LYS A 303 36.55 -13.09 -10.70
CA LYS A 303 36.19 -13.68 -12.00
C LYS A 303 35.21 -14.83 -11.81
N GLU A 304 34.09 -14.79 -12.54
CA GLU A 304 33.01 -15.78 -12.48
C GLU A 304 32.32 -15.93 -11.10
N GLY A 305 32.58 -15.02 -10.15
CA GLY A 305 32.07 -15.12 -8.78
C GLY A 305 32.65 -16.28 -7.96
N LEU A 306 33.72 -16.91 -8.45
CA LEU A 306 34.36 -18.05 -7.79
C LEU A 306 35.45 -17.57 -6.84
N CYS A 307 35.40 -18.04 -5.59
CA CYS A 307 36.37 -17.64 -4.56
C CYS A 307 37.83 -17.93 -4.95
N LYS A 308 38.09 -18.97 -5.77
CA LYS A 308 39.44 -19.36 -6.19
C LYS A 308 40.07 -18.44 -7.24
N ASN A 309 39.26 -17.62 -7.90
CA ASN A 309 39.73 -16.78 -8.99
C ASN A 309 40.16 -15.40 -8.47
N THR A 310 41.05 -14.74 -9.20
CA THR A 310 41.47 -13.36 -8.93
C THR A 310 40.35 -12.36 -9.22
N LEU A 311 40.57 -11.10 -8.81
CA LEU A 311 39.68 -9.99 -9.11
C LEU A 311 39.55 -9.80 -10.62
N GLN A 312 38.33 -9.60 -11.10
CA GLN A 312 38.08 -9.34 -12.52
C GLN A 312 38.44 -7.89 -12.85
N LEU A 313 39.53 -7.71 -13.59
CA LEU A 313 40.03 -6.41 -14.03
C LEU A 313 40.03 -6.25 -15.56
N ASP A 314 39.84 -7.35 -16.30
CA ASP A 314 39.87 -7.34 -17.77
C ASP A 314 38.71 -6.51 -18.37
N ASP A 315 37.58 -6.44 -17.64
CA ASP A 315 36.36 -5.70 -18.02
C ASP A 315 36.26 -4.30 -17.38
N ARG A 316 37.32 -3.80 -16.73
CA ARG A 316 37.28 -2.58 -15.90
C ARG A 316 36.63 -1.41 -16.63
N LEU A 317 37.04 -1.11 -17.86
CA LEU A 317 36.49 0.02 -18.64
C LEU A 317 34.99 -0.15 -18.93
N GLU A 318 34.57 -1.34 -19.36
CA GLU A 318 33.16 -1.63 -19.65
C GLU A 318 32.29 -1.50 -18.39
N ARG A 319 32.82 -1.97 -17.27
CA ARG A 319 32.15 -1.91 -15.97
C ARG A 319 31.99 -0.48 -15.47
N LEU A 320 33.04 0.35 -15.57
CA LEU A 320 32.99 1.76 -15.24
C LEU A 320 31.99 2.50 -16.12
N ASN A 321 32.04 2.29 -17.43
CA ASN A 321 31.10 2.90 -18.37
C ASN A 321 29.65 2.53 -18.04
N LYS A 322 29.40 1.25 -17.70
CA LYS A 322 28.07 0.79 -17.29
C LYS A 322 27.64 1.46 -15.98
N ARG A 323 28.45 1.43 -14.93
CA ARG A 323 28.09 1.94 -13.61
C ARG A 323 27.93 3.46 -13.62
N TYR A 324 28.89 4.20 -14.17
CA TYR A 324 28.81 5.66 -14.28
C TYR A 324 27.66 6.09 -15.20
N GLY A 325 27.41 5.36 -16.30
CA GLY A 325 26.25 5.60 -17.15
C GLY A 325 24.92 5.44 -16.42
N GLN A 326 24.79 4.42 -15.56
CA GLN A 326 23.63 4.23 -14.68
C GLN A 326 23.47 5.40 -13.70
N ILE A 327 24.56 5.81 -13.03
CA ILE A 327 24.54 6.91 -12.06
C ILE A 327 24.13 8.23 -12.74
N SER A 328 24.71 8.55 -13.90
CA SER A 328 24.36 9.77 -14.64
C SER A 328 22.94 9.74 -15.21
N ALA A 329 22.37 8.55 -15.48
CA ALA A 329 20.95 8.42 -15.82
C ALA A 329 20.07 8.69 -14.60
N THR A 330 20.36 8.07 -13.45
CA THR A 330 19.64 8.31 -12.19
C THR A 330 19.74 9.76 -11.74
N SER A 331 20.89 10.42 -11.94
CA SER A 331 21.06 11.86 -11.66
C SER A 331 20.11 12.74 -12.47
N ARG A 332 19.95 12.48 -13.77
CA ARG A 332 18.98 13.19 -14.62
C ARG A 332 17.54 12.93 -14.19
N ASN A 333 17.23 11.67 -13.86
CA ASN A 333 15.91 11.30 -13.35
C ASN A 333 15.59 12.01 -12.04
N ALA A 334 16.59 12.16 -11.15
CA ALA A 334 16.42 12.85 -9.88
C ALA A 334 16.09 14.34 -10.05
N VAL A 335 16.79 15.02 -10.96
CA VAL A 335 16.49 16.42 -11.30
C VAL A 335 15.07 16.56 -11.86
N PHE A 336 14.68 15.70 -12.79
CA PHE A 336 13.33 15.71 -13.36
C PHE A 336 12.24 15.43 -12.31
N ALA A 337 12.47 14.44 -11.46
CA ALA A 337 11.56 14.09 -10.37
C ALA A 337 11.38 15.24 -9.37
N LEU A 338 12.43 15.99 -9.05
CA LEU A 338 12.32 17.17 -8.18
C LEU A 338 11.56 18.31 -8.84
N GLN A 339 11.75 18.55 -10.14
CA GLN A 339 10.95 19.53 -10.88
C GLN A 339 9.47 19.14 -10.88
N LEU A 340 9.17 17.85 -11.06
CA LEU A 340 7.81 17.34 -10.96
C LEU A 340 7.26 17.48 -9.53
N ASN A 341 8.06 17.15 -8.51
CA ASN A 341 7.66 17.28 -7.12
C ASN A 341 7.36 18.73 -6.75
N TYR A 342 8.15 19.69 -7.23
CA TYR A 342 7.89 21.11 -7.04
C TYR A 342 6.49 21.48 -7.58
N LYS A 343 6.15 21.02 -8.80
CA LYS A 343 4.81 21.23 -9.36
C LYS A 343 3.72 20.52 -8.54
N LEU A 344 3.97 19.27 -8.12
CA LEU A 344 3.04 18.47 -7.34
C LEU A 344 2.75 19.10 -5.99
N PHE A 345 3.74 19.55 -5.23
CA PHE A 345 3.50 20.15 -3.91
C PHE A 345 2.79 21.50 -4.00
N PHE A 346 3.19 22.36 -4.94
CA PHE A 346 2.62 23.70 -5.09
C PHE A 346 1.37 23.77 -5.99
N ASN A 347 0.84 22.61 -6.40
CA ASN A 347 -0.32 22.47 -7.28
C ASN A 347 -0.24 23.35 -8.54
N ILE A 348 0.92 23.31 -9.22
CA ILE A 348 1.18 24.12 -10.41
C ILE A 348 0.67 23.35 -11.63
N GLU A 349 -0.30 23.92 -12.33
CA GLU A 349 -0.79 23.39 -13.61
C GLU A 349 0.30 23.47 -14.68
N ASP A 350 0.34 22.49 -15.58
CA ASP A 350 1.19 22.56 -16.77
C ASP A 350 0.60 23.62 -17.70
N GLU A 351 1.24 24.79 -17.80
CA GLU A 351 0.95 25.73 -18.89
C GLU A 351 1.26 25.03 -20.22
N PRO A 352 0.33 24.97 -21.18
CA PRO A 352 0.63 24.42 -22.50
C PRO A 352 1.76 25.24 -23.11
N GLU A 353 2.81 24.57 -23.59
CA GLU A 353 3.93 25.23 -24.29
C GLU A 353 3.36 26.14 -25.39
N GLU A 354 3.41 27.47 -25.19
CA GLU A 354 3.25 28.42 -26.28
C GLU A 354 4.43 28.17 -27.23
N ILE A 355 4.15 27.56 -28.38
CA ILE A 355 5.10 27.46 -29.48
C ILE A 355 5.44 28.89 -29.89
N GLU A 356 6.58 29.41 -29.44
CA GLU A 356 7.15 30.62 -30.01
C GLU A 356 7.43 30.36 -31.50
N GLU A 357 6.56 30.86 -32.37
CA GLU A 357 6.85 31.00 -33.79
C GLU A 357 8.08 31.90 -33.93
N VAL A 358 9.24 31.28 -34.13
CA VAL A 358 10.47 31.97 -34.55
C VAL A 358 10.16 32.63 -35.90
N GLN A 359 9.92 33.95 -35.89
CA GLN A 359 9.94 34.75 -37.10
C GLN A 359 11.39 34.85 -37.57
N GLU A 360 11.75 34.06 -38.59
CA GLU A 360 13.00 34.22 -39.32
C GLU A 360 13.05 35.63 -39.95
N GLU A 361 13.82 36.53 -39.35
CA GLU A 361 14.27 37.75 -40.03
C GLU A 361 15.21 37.37 -41.18
N VAL A 362 14.69 37.41 -42.40
CA VAL A 362 15.48 37.30 -43.63
C VAL A 362 16.34 38.56 -43.77
N LEU A 363 17.62 38.44 -43.42
CA LEU A 363 18.68 39.39 -43.75
C LEU A 363 18.84 39.49 -45.27
N VAL A 364 18.34 40.58 -45.87
CA VAL A 364 18.69 40.98 -47.23
C VAL A 364 19.90 41.91 -47.16
N GLU A 365 21.07 41.42 -47.57
CA GLU A 365 22.25 42.23 -47.83
C GLU A 365 22.06 43.08 -49.10
N GLU A 366 22.33 44.38 -49.02
CA GLU A 366 22.64 45.21 -50.19
C GLU A 366 24.01 45.92 -50.03
N PRO A 367 24.72 46.19 -51.13
CA PRO A 367 26.19 46.30 -51.15
C PRO A 367 26.75 47.72 -50.89
N LYS A 368 27.99 47.77 -50.36
CA LYS A 368 28.83 48.98 -50.17
C LYS A 368 29.25 49.60 -51.53
N GLU A 369 29.40 50.93 -51.67
CA GLU A 369 30.63 51.75 -51.44
C GLU A 369 30.46 53.18 -52.09
N PRO A 370 31.39 54.17 -52.03
CA PRO A 370 31.74 55.11 -50.93
C PRO A 370 31.78 56.60 -51.44
N PRO A 371 32.68 57.52 -51.00
CA PRO A 371 32.57 58.41 -49.83
C PRO A 371 32.65 59.94 -50.16
N GLY A 372 32.20 60.83 -49.25
CA GLY A 372 32.41 62.29 -49.46
C GLY A 372 32.02 63.27 -48.35
N LYS A 373 33.03 63.63 -47.52
CA LYS A 373 33.39 64.95 -46.91
C LYS A 373 32.33 65.92 -46.30
N LYS A 374 32.57 66.20 -45.01
CA LYS A 374 32.70 67.50 -44.28
C LYS A 374 31.68 68.64 -44.51
N GLY A 375 31.08 69.12 -43.41
CA GLY A 375 30.55 70.49 -43.31
C GLY A 375 29.93 70.80 -41.95
N ALA A 376 30.30 71.93 -41.33
CA ALA A 376 29.97 72.36 -39.97
C ALA A 376 28.77 73.34 -39.92
N LYS A 377 28.00 73.32 -38.80
CA LYS A 377 27.24 74.38 -38.03
C LYS A 377 26.50 75.53 -38.80
N PRO A 378 25.56 76.30 -38.18
CA PRO A 378 24.79 76.16 -36.92
C PRO A 378 23.25 76.44 -37.08
N GLU A 379 22.52 76.40 -35.94
CA GLU A 379 21.08 76.71 -35.72
C GLU A 379 20.57 78.06 -36.28
N PRO A 380 19.23 78.26 -36.31
CA PRO A 380 18.65 79.10 -35.25
C PRO A 380 17.30 78.62 -34.66
N LYS A 381 17.17 78.93 -33.36
CA LYS A 381 16.03 78.81 -32.43
C LYS A 381 14.67 79.28 -32.97
N LYS A 382 13.59 78.64 -32.49
CA LYS A 382 12.39 79.33 -31.97
C LYS A 382 11.56 78.43 -31.04
N ASP A 383 11.18 79.03 -29.92
CA ASP A 383 10.46 78.48 -28.77
C ASP A 383 9.14 77.77 -29.10
N LYS A 384 8.84 76.71 -28.33
CA LYS A 384 7.52 76.54 -27.67
C LYS A 384 7.52 75.37 -26.67
N ARG A 385 7.35 75.75 -25.40
CA ARG A 385 6.68 75.04 -24.30
C ARG A 385 6.99 73.55 -24.11
N THR A 386 7.76 73.30 -23.06
CA THR A 386 7.65 72.14 -22.18
C THR A 386 6.20 71.77 -21.89
N SER A 387 5.75 70.66 -22.44
CA SER A 387 4.82 69.76 -21.78
C SER A 387 5.57 68.44 -21.61
N GLU A 388 6.06 68.20 -20.39
CA GLU A 388 6.46 66.87 -19.98
C GLU A 388 5.25 65.95 -20.13
N ILE A 389 5.19 65.23 -21.24
CA ILE A 389 4.35 64.04 -21.34
C ILE A 389 5.10 62.99 -20.54
N LYS A 390 4.77 62.88 -19.26
CA LYS A 390 5.02 61.64 -18.51
C LYS A 390 4.43 60.50 -19.36
N PRO A 391 5.14 59.37 -19.57
CA PRO A 391 4.50 58.22 -20.16
C PRO A 391 3.33 57.87 -19.23
N HIS A 392 2.11 58.09 -19.69
CA HIS A 392 0.94 57.60 -19.00
C HIS A 392 0.95 56.10 -19.28
N GLU A 393 1.59 55.31 -18.40
CA GLU A 393 1.43 53.85 -18.43
C GLU A 393 -0.07 53.59 -18.48
N SER A 394 -0.49 52.80 -19.46
CA SER A 394 -1.89 52.42 -19.56
C SER A 394 -2.23 51.59 -18.32
N LYS A 395 -3.46 51.69 -17.81
CA LYS A 395 -3.92 50.87 -16.67
C LYS A 395 -3.67 49.37 -16.88
N GLU A 396 -3.57 48.95 -18.15
CA GLU A 396 -3.23 47.58 -18.54
C GLU A 396 -1.75 47.23 -18.32
N GLN A 397 -0.82 48.16 -18.57
CA GLN A 397 0.61 47.98 -18.29
C GLN A 397 0.90 47.96 -16.78
N GLU A 398 0.28 48.84 -16.01
CA GLU A 398 0.37 48.85 -14.55
C GLU A 398 -0.21 47.56 -13.95
N ALA A 399 -1.35 47.09 -14.45
CA ALA A 399 -1.93 45.81 -14.03
C ALA A 399 -1.08 44.59 -14.42
N LYS A 400 -0.36 44.63 -15.55
CA LYS A 400 0.59 43.56 -15.94
C LYS A 400 1.79 43.53 -15.00
N ARG A 401 2.39 44.68 -14.70
CA ARG A 401 3.53 44.81 -13.77
C ARG A 401 3.19 44.30 -12.37
N LEU A 402 2.05 44.74 -11.82
CA LEU A 402 1.60 44.28 -10.50
C LEU A 402 1.34 42.76 -10.44
N LYS A 403 0.87 42.16 -11.53
CA LYS A 403 0.71 40.70 -11.63
C LYS A 403 2.05 39.98 -11.69
N GLU A 404 3.03 40.51 -12.42
CA GLU A 404 4.39 39.94 -12.48
C GLU A 404 5.10 40.05 -11.12
N GLU A 405 5.00 41.19 -10.45
CA GLU A 405 5.54 41.40 -9.10
C GLU A 405 4.93 40.40 -8.11
N ALA A 406 3.60 40.22 -8.12
CA ALA A 406 2.93 39.24 -7.26
C ALA A 406 3.33 37.78 -7.58
N LYS A 407 3.54 37.44 -8.86
CA LYS A 407 4.05 36.12 -9.27
C LYS A 407 5.47 35.87 -8.74
N GLU A 408 6.31 36.89 -8.79
CA GLU A 408 7.70 36.80 -8.33
C GLU A 408 7.79 36.70 -6.80
N GLU A 409 6.98 37.46 -6.06
CA GLU A 409 6.86 37.33 -4.60
C GLU A 409 6.40 35.92 -4.19
N LEU A 410 5.40 35.37 -4.89
CA LEU A 410 4.92 34.00 -4.66
C LEU A 410 6.02 32.97 -4.95
N ARG A 411 6.80 33.16 -6.02
CA ARG A 411 7.92 32.28 -6.36
C ARG A 411 8.99 32.30 -5.27
N GLN A 412 9.33 33.46 -4.74
CA GLN A 412 10.31 33.60 -3.65
C GLN A 412 9.83 32.94 -2.36
N SER A 413 8.55 33.08 -2.03
CA SER A 413 7.93 32.40 -0.89
C SER A 413 8.01 30.87 -1.03
N ARG A 414 7.68 30.33 -2.20
CA ARG A 414 7.78 28.90 -2.51
C ARG A 414 9.21 28.39 -2.39
N GLU A 415 10.17 29.13 -2.92
CA GLU A 415 11.59 28.77 -2.86
C GLU A 415 12.11 28.65 -1.42
N LEU A 416 11.66 29.52 -0.51
CA LEU A 416 12.02 29.46 0.90
C LEU A 416 11.52 28.18 1.58
N LEU A 417 10.31 27.73 1.23
CA LEU A 417 9.74 26.46 1.74
C LEU A 417 10.36 25.24 1.07
N TRP A 418 10.77 25.38 -0.20
CA TRP A 418 11.35 24.30 -1.00
C TRP A 418 12.76 23.91 -0.56
N ARG A 419 13.58 24.88 -0.14
CA ARG A 419 14.99 24.63 0.26
C ARG A 419 15.17 23.54 1.32
N PRO A 420 14.46 23.56 2.48
CA PRO A 420 14.56 22.48 3.46
C PRO A 420 14.27 21.09 2.86
N TYR A 421 13.30 21.00 1.96
CA TYR A 421 12.96 19.76 1.27
C TYR A 421 14.07 19.32 0.31
N GLU A 422 14.64 20.22 -0.51
CA GLU A 422 15.79 19.92 -1.36
C GLU A 422 16.97 19.41 -0.55
N MET A 423 17.31 20.08 0.56
CA MET A 423 18.39 19.66 1.47
C MET A 423 18.11 18.27 2.07
N HIS A 424 16.86 17.97 2.42
CA HIS A 424 16.50 16.65 2.92
C HIS A 424 16.72 15.57 1.87
N VAL A 425 16.21 15.77 0.64
CA VAL A 425 16.37 14.82 -0.47
C VAL A 425 17.85 14.64 -0.84
N ASP A 426 18.62 15.73 -0.84
CA ASP A 426 20.06 15.72 -1.06
C ASP A 426 20.79 14.83 -0.03
N ASN A 427 20.43 14.94 1.25
CA ASN A 427 20.96 14.08 2.31
C ASN A 427 20.54 12.61 2.14
N LEU A 428 19.32 12.33 1.69
CA LEU A 428 18.90 10.95 1.40
C LEU A 428 19.77 10.34 0.29
N ILE A 429 20.00 11.09 -0.79
CA ILE A 429 20.85 10.68 -1.91
C ILE A 429 22.29 10.49 -1.43
N LEU A 430 22.85 11.44 -0.67
CA LEU A 430 24.19 11.31 -0.08
C LEU A 430 24.33 9.99 0.68
N ASN A 431 23.39 9.67 1.56
CA ASN A 431 23.44 8.44 2.36
C ASN A 431 23.46 7.17 1.49
N VAL A 432 22.63 7.10 0.45
CA VAL A 432 22.62 5.92 -0.44
C VAL A 432 23.83 5.86 -1.37
N MET A 433 24.38 7.00 -1.79
CA MET A 433 25.65 7.07 -2.52
C MET A 433 26.81 6.58 -1.67
N LEU A 434 26.92 7.05 -0.42
CA LEU A 434 27.95 6.58 0.52
C LEU A 434 27.83 5.08 0.76
N ASN A 435 26.61 4.56 0.90
CA ASN A 435 26.39 3.12 1.05
C ASN A 435 26.85 2.33 -0.19
N ALA A 436 26.63 2.82 -1.40
CA ALA A 436 27.10 2.17 -2.63
C ALA A 436 28.64 2.07 -2.69
N ILE A 437 29.33 3.13 -2.27
CA ILE A 437 30.80 3.15 -2.19
C ILE A 437 31.27 2.20 -1.08
N LYS A 438 30.63 2.23 0.10
CA LYS A 438 30.90 1.30 1.20
C LYS A 438 30.77 -0.15 0.76
N THR A 439 29.72 -0.52 0.01
CA THR A 439 29.57 -1.88 -0.54
C THR A 439 30.82 -2.31 -1.33
N SER A 440 31.30 -1.44 -2.21
CA SER A 440 32.45 -1.73 -3.09
C SER A 440 33.76 -1.84 -2.31
N VAL A 441 33.97 -0.94 -1.35
CA VAL A 441 35.18 -0.91 -0.51
C VAL A 441 35.20 -2.07 0.48
N ASN A 442 34.07 -2.36 1.12
CA ASN A 442 33.93 -3.48 2.05
C ASN A 442 34.18 -4.82 1.35
N TYR A 443 33.74 -4.97 0.10
CA TYR A 443 34.02 -6.19 -0.67
C TYR A 443 35.52 -6.47 -0.78
N LEU A 444 36.34 -5.47 -1.12
CA LEU A 444 37.80 -5.63 -1.18
C LEU A 444 38.41 -5.94 0.20
N GLU A 445 37.89 -5.31 1.25
CA GLU A 445 38.35 -5.53 2.61
C GLU A 445 38.01 -6.93 3.11
N GLU A 446 36.82 -7.45 2.82
CA GLU A 446 36.36 -8.79 3.19
C GLU A 446 37.13 -9.87 2.44
N GLU A 447 37.36 -9.69 1.14
CA GLU A 447 38.07 -10.65 0.28
C GLU A 447 39.59 -10.69 0.52
N SER A 448 40.14 -9.71 1.23
CA SER A 448 41.58 -9.62 1.57
C SER A 448 41.91 -9.90 3.03
N SER A 449 40.90 -10.02 3.90
CA SER A 449 41.10 -10.19 5.34
C SER A 449 41.10 -11.67 5.74
N THR A 450 42.22 -12.17 6.24
CA THR A 450 42.34 -13.53 6.80
C THR A 450 41.51 -13.73 8.07
N VAL A 451 41.16 -12.63 8.75
CA VAL A 451 40.28 -12.65 9.93
C VAL A 451 38.82 -12.85 9.52
N LYS A 452 38.39 -12.23 8.42
CA LYS A 452 37.00 -12.30 7.94
C LYS A 452 36.76 -13.49 7.00
N ASN A 453 37.78 -13.89 6.24
CA ASN A 453 37.72 -15.02 5.32
C ASN A 453 38.85 -16.04 5.63
N PRO A 454 38.54 -17.13 6.35
CA PRO A 454 39.54 -18.14 6.73
C PRO A 454 40.01 -19.00 5.54
N ASN A 455 39.29 -18.99 4.42
CA ASN A 455 39.67 -19.68 3.18
C ASN A 455 40.15 -18.65 2.15
N LEU A 456 41.25 -17.96 2.48
CA LEU A 456 41.78 -16.88 1.65
C LEU A 456 42.35 -17.44 0.34
N PHE A 457 41.77 -17.01 -0.78
CA PHE A 457 42.34 -17.23 -2.12
C PHE A 457 42.94 -15.92 -2.64
N PRO A 458 44.03 -15.97 -3.43
CA PRO A 458 44.67 -14.77 -3.96
C PRO A 458 43.67 -13.84 -4.68
N LEU A 459 43.69 -12.56 -4.33
CA LEU A 459 42.83 -11.54 -4.95
C LEU A 459 43.50 -10.95 -6.20
N PHE A 460 44.83 -10.84 -6.18
CA PHE A 460 45.65 -10.33 -7.27
C PHE A 460 46.72 -11.35 -7.63
N GLU A 461 47.23 -11.24 -8.86
CA GLU A 461 48.33 -12.02 -9.40
C GLU A 461 49.38 -11.07 -9.95
N LEU A 462 50.65 -11.34 -9.65
CA LEU A 462 51.80 -10.62 -10.19
C LEU A 462 52.69 -11.66 -10.86
N LEU A 463 53.20 -11.34 -12.04
CA LEU A 463 54.15 -12.19 -12.77
C LEU A 463 55.56 -11.90 -12.29
N LEU A 464 56.36 -12.94 -12.09
CA LEU A 464 57.78 -12.83 -11.78
C LEU A 464 58.57 -13.10 -13.07
N GLU A 465 59.24 -12.08 -13.58
CA GLU A 465 59.96 -12.13 -14.86
C GLU A 465 61.42 -11.73 -14.68
N ILE A 466 62.27 -12.10 -15.64
CA ILE A 466 63.67 -11.67 -15.68
C ILE A 466 63.80 -10.63 -16.80
N HIS A 467 64.04 -9.37 -16.44
CA HIS A 467 64.26 -8.26 -17.36
C HIS A 467 65.67 -7.72 -17.15
N ASP A 468 66.46 -7.59 -18.22
CA ASP A 468 67.82 -7.02 -18.19
C ASP A 468 68.70 -7.57 -17.03
N ASP A 469 68.67 -8.90 -16.86
CA ASP A 469 69.41 -9.68 -15.83
C ASP A 469 68.97 -9.48 -14.37
N GLU A 470 67.83 -8.82 -14.14
CA GLU A 470 67.19 -8.63 -12.84
C GLU A 470 65.85 -9.38 -12.74
N VAL A 471 65.56 -9.95 -11.57
CA VAL A 471 64.29 -10.62 -11.29
C VAL A 471 63.30 -9.56 -10.80
N VAL A 472 62.25 -9.29 -11.58
CA VAL A 472 61.28 -8.21 -11.33
C VAL A 472 59.85 -8.73 -11.31
N TYR A 473 59.00 -8.09 -10.51
CA TYR A 473 57.55 -8.31 -10.56
C TYR A 473 56.90 -7.42 -11.61
N VAL A 474 55.92 -7.98 -12.33
CA VAL A 474 55.06 -7.27 -13.28
C VAL A 474 53.60 -7.43 -12.84
N PRO A 475 52.91 -6.36 -12.42
CA PRO A 475 53.39 -4.97 -12.27
C PRO A 475 54.41 -4.80 -11.12
N SER A 476 55.21 -3.72 -11.18
CA SER A 476 56.25 -3.44 -10.18
C SER A 476 55.69 -3.36 -8.76
N ILE A 477 56.44 -3.90 -7.79
CA ILE A 477 56.15 -3.77 -6.36
C ILE A 477 56.84 -2.57 -5.72
N ASP A 478 57.57 -1.75 -6.48
CA ASP A 478 58.12 -0.50 -5.99
C ASP A 478 56.97 0.46 -5.59
N PRO A 479 56.89 0.90 -4.32
CA PRO A 479 55.82 1.80 -3.87
C PRO A 479 55.84 3.18 -4.54
N ASP A 480 56.98 3.59 -5.13
CA ASP A 480 57.17 4.86 -5.81
C ASP A 480 56.92 4.77 -7.33
N ASP A 481 56.78 3.56 -7.89
CA ASP A 481 56.47 3.39 -9.33
C ASP A 481 55.04 3.82 -9.66
N ILE A 482 54.92 4.83 -10.53
CA ILE A 482 53.65 5.38 -11.04
C ILE A 482 52.82 4.30 -11.74
N SER A 483 53.47 3.36 -12.43
CA SER A 483 52.84 2.20 -13.07
C SER A 483 52.81 0.94 -12.21
N GLY A 484 53.23 1.03 -10.95
CA GLY A 484 53.34 -0.09 -10.03
C GLY A 484 51.99 -0.60 -9.50
N PHE A 485 52.05 -1.74 -8.85
CA PHE A 485 50.90 -2.44 -8.27
C PHE A 485 50.12 -1.59 -7.27
N LEU A 486 50.81 -0.83 -6.41
CA LEU A 486 50.16 0.02 -5.42
C LEU A 486 49.29 1.12 -6.07
N ASN A 487 49.75 1.68 -7.20
CA ASN A 487 48.99 2.68 -7.93
C ASN A 487 47.82 2.07 -8.72
N LEU A 488 47.97 0.85 -9.23
CA LEU A 488 46.83 0.08 -9.75
C LEU A 488 45.74 -0.04 -8.68
N VAL A 489 46.08 -0.50 -7.47
CA VAL A 489 45.12 -0.65 -6.37
C VAL A 489 44.48 0.68 -5.98
N ARG A 490 45.27 1.75 -5.84
CA ARG A 490 44.74 3.11 -5.57
C ARG A 490 43.75 3.54 -6.64
N SER A 491 44.04 3.30 -7.91
CA SER A 491 43.14 3.65 -9.00
C SER A 491 41.81 2.89 -8.96
N LEU A 492 41.79 1.65 -8.45
CA LEU A 492 40.54 0.89 -8.25
C LEU A 492 39.69 1.51 -7.14
N ILE A 493 40.33 1.99 -6.07
CA ILE A 493 39.65 2.71 -4.98
C ILE A 493 39.13 4.06 -5.48
N GLU A 494 39.92 4.79 -6.27
CA GLU A 494 39.51 6.05 -6.90
C GLU A 494 38.27 5.86 -7.79
N ASP A 495 38.20 4.77 -8.55
CA ASP A 495 37.01 4.43 -9.33
C ASP A 495 35.75 4.27 -8.46
N MET A 496 35.90 3.68 -7.27
CA MET A 496 34.77 3.58 -6.32
C MET A 496 34.32 4.95 -5.84
N TYR A 497 35.25 5.84 -5.48
CA TYR A 497 34.92 7.21 -5.08
C TYR A 497 34.32 8.03 -6.22
N CYS A 498 34.78 7.84 -7.46
CA CYS A 498 34.28 8.52 -8.64
C CYS A 498 32.80 8.24 -8.93
N MET A 499 32.19 7.19 -8.35
CA MET A 499 30.74 7.02 -8.36
C MET A 499 30.00 8.25 -7.79
N ALA A 500 30.54 8.87 -6.73
CA ALA A 500 29.98 10.07 -6.12
C ALA A 500 30.07 11.31 -7.04
N LYS A 501 31.10 11.37 -7.88
CA LYS A 501 31.33 12.45 -8.85
C LYS A 501 30.32 12.44 -10.00
N CYS A 502 29.83 11.25 -10.36
CA CYS A 502 28.88 11.08 -11.47
C CYS A 502 27.44 11.49 -11.12
N MET A 503 27.15 11.76 -9.83
CA MET A 503 25.85 12.17 -9.34
C MET A 503 25.86 13.68 -9.05
N ALA A 504 25.09 14.46 -9.79
CA ALA A 504 24.96 15.89 -9.54
C ALA A 504 24.29 16.16 -8.19
N ARG A 505 24.78 17.19 -7.50
CA ARG A 505 24.20 17.65 -6.24
C ARG A 505 22.77 18.13 -6.44
N ILE A 506 21.90 17.81 -5.48
CA ILE A 506 20.51 18.26 -5.50
C ILE A 506 20.38 19.64 -4.85
N ASP A 507 21.03 19.82 -3.71
CA ASP A 507 21.10 21.12 -3.05
C ASP A 507 21.99 22.07 -3.87
N LYS A 508 21.36 23.00 -4.59
CA LYS A 508 22.04 24.00 -5.41
C LYS A 508 22.77 25.08 -4.60
N THR A 509 22.54 25.13 -3.28
CA THR A 509 23.19 26.08 -2.39
C THR A 509 24.52 25.56 -1.85
N ASN A 510 24.76 24.26 -2.01
CA ASN A 510 26.03 23.64 -1.66
C ASN A 510 27.15 24.14 -2.61
N GLU A 511 28.35 24.36 -2.06
CA GLU A 511 29.52 24.77 -2.85
C GLU A 511 30.03 23.62 -3.74
N ASP A 512 29.81 22.37 -3.32
CA ASP A 512 30.24 21.19 -4.03
C ASP A 512 29.22 20.79 -5.12
N PRO A 513 29.66 20.58 -6.38
CA PRO A 513 28.78 20.24 -7.49
C PRO A 513 28.30 18.78 -7.48
N ASP A 514 28.93 17.93 -6.69
CA ASP A 514 28.71 16.49 -6.61
C ASP A 514 28.96 15.98 -5.18
N TYR A 515 28.88 14.66 -4.96
CA TYR A 515 29.02 14.06 -3.62
C TYR A 515 30.45 13.56 -3.32
N LEU A 516 31.44 13.87 -4.16
CA LEU A 516 32.80 13.32 -4.04
C LEU A 516 33.49 13.77 -2.76
N ASN A 517 33.37 15.06 -2.40
CA ASN A 517 34.00 15.60 -1.20
C ASN A 517 33.43 14.97 0.07
N ASP A 518 32.11 14.70 0.14
CA ASP A 518 31.50 13.97 1.25
C ASP A 518 31.99 12.52 1.33
N ALA A 519 32.08 11.85 0.18
CA ALA A 519 32.59 10.48 0.11
C ALA A 519 34.03 10.42 0.62
N LEU A 520 34.88 11.35 0.16
CA LEU A 520 36.25 11.50 0.66
C LEU A 520 36.26 11.87 2.14
N ALA A 521 35.32 12.66 2.66
CA ALA A 521 35.25 13.03 4.07
C ALA A 521 34.80 11.86 4.98
N CYS A 522 34.07 10.89 4.46
CA CYS A 522 33.49 9.79 5.23
C CYS A 522 34.55 8.91 5.93
N ALA A 523 34.58 8.95 7.26
CA ALA A 523 35.56 8.23 8.09
C ALA A 523 35.51 6.72 7.87
N ASP A 524 34.32 6.10 7.86
CA ASP A 524 34.18 4.65 7.69
C ASP A 524 34.82 4.14 6.38
N ILE A 525 34.61 4.87 5.27
CA ILE A 525 35.15 4.49 3.97
C ILE A 525 36.67 4.66 3.97
N LYS A 526 37.16 5.79 4.51
CA LYS A 526 38.59 6.06 4.67
C LYS A 526 39.30 4.98 5.48
N ASP A 527 38.76 4.64 6.64
CA ASP A 527 39.36 3.67 7.56
C ASP A 527 39.42 2.28 6.92
N THR A 528 38.36 1.87 6.24
CA THR A 528 38.31 0.59 5.51
C THR A 528 39.34 0.55 4.37
N ASN A 529 39.46 1.63 3.60
CA ASN A 529 40.48 1.76 2.55
C ASN A 529 41.91 1.74 3.10
N LEU A 530 42.16 2.44 4.22
CA LEU A 530 43.48 2.45 4.86
C LEU A 530 43.87 1.05 5.33
N GLN A 531 42.94 0.30 5.91
CA GLN A 531 43.17 -1.10 6.32
C GLN A 531 43.49 -2.00 5.12
N PHE A 532 42.74 -1.87 4.02
CA PHE A 532 42.98 -2.62 2.80
C PHE A 532 44.35 -2.30 2.19
N ILE A 533 44.69 -1.01 2.04
CA ILE A 533 45.98 -0.55 1.52
C ILE A 533 47.14 -1.03 2.42
N ALA A 534 46.99 -1.00 3.74
CA ALA A 534 48.02 -1.47 4.66
C ALA A 534 48.34 -2.97 4.45
N ARG A 535 47.33 -3.80 4.18
CA ARG A 535 47.54 -5.23 3.85
C ARG A 535 48.23 -5.40 2.50
N VAL A 536 47.84 -4.62 1.51
CA VAL A 536 48.51 -4.63 0.19
C VAL A 536 49.99 -4.31 0.35
N LYS A 537 50.34 -3.27 1.11
CA LYS A 537 51.74 -2.92 1.41
C LYS A 537 52.49 -4.04 2.13
N SER A 538 51.89 -4.64 3.15
CA SER A 538 52.50 -5.78 3.86
C SER A 538 52.73 -6.99 2.95
N GLY A 539 51.83 -7.24 1.99
CA GLY A 539 52.02 -8.27 0.96
C GLY A 539 53.13 -7.94 -0.03
N MET A 540 53.30 -6.66 -0.39
CA MET A 540 54.41 -6.20 -1.23
C MET A 540 55.76 -6.35 -0.53
N GLU A 541 55.86 -5.98 0.76
CA GLU A 541 57.06 -6.18 1.58
C GLU A 541 57.46 -7.67 1.64
N ALA A 542 56.49 -8.57 1.83
CA ALA A 542 56.74 -10.01 1.81
C ALA A 542 57.18 -10.54 0.43
N ALA A 543 56.69 -9.94 -0.65
CA ALA A 543 57.12 -10.27 -2.01
C ALA A 543 58.55 -9.77 -2.29
N GLU A 544 58.92 -8.60 -1.79
CA GLU A 544 60.29 -8.06 -1.85
C GLU A 544 61.28 -8.96 -1.10
N GLU A 545 60.92 -9.41 0.11
CA GLU A 545 61.72 -10.39 0.86
C GLU A 545 61.91 -11.71 0.09
N TYR A 546 60.89 -12.13 -0.67
CA TYR A 546 60.95 -13.34 -1.50
C TYR A 546 61.90 -13.19 -2.70
N LEU A 547 62.06 -11.98 -3.26
CA LEU A 547 63.05 -11.72 -4.33
C LEU A 547 64.47 -12.03 -3.88
N GLY A 548 64.81 -11.74 -2.63
CA GLY A 548 66.15 -11.99 -2.07
C GLY A 548 66.58 -13.46 -2.10
N ILE A 549 65.64 -14.41 -2.25
CA ILE A 549 65.96 -15.84 -2.43
C ILE A 549 66.62 -16.10 -3.80
N PHE A 550 66.29 -15.31 -4.82
CA PHE A 550 66.80 -15.48 -6.17
C PHE A 550 68.20 -14.89 -6.37
N ASP A 551 68.65 -13.99 -5.51
CA ASP A 551 69.99 -13.42 -5.56
C ASP A 551 71.08 -14.50 -5.47
N ASP A 552 70.85 -15.55 -4.68
CA ASP A 552 71.75 -16.72 -4.56
C ASP A 552 71.89 -17.50 -5.89
N TYR A 553 70.94 -17.32 -6.81
CA TYR A 553 70.89 -17.99 -8.11
C TYR A 553 71.19 -17.05 -9.28
N ALA A 554 71.56 -15.79 -9.03
CA ALA A 554 71.80 -14.74 -10.03
C ALA A 554 72.75 -15.17 -11.16
N TYR A 555 73.74 -16.00 -10.84
CA TYR A 555 74.70 -16.56 -11.80
C TYR A 555 74.06 -17.36 -12.95
N LEU A 556 72.81 -17.84 -12.81
CA LEU A 556 72.15 -18.63 -13.84
C LEU A 556 71.66 -17.79 -15.04
N TRP A 557 71.43 -16.50 -14.84
CA TRP A 557 70.98 -15.57 -15.88
C TRP A 557 71.95 -14.42 -16.15
N GLN A 558 72.87 -14.11 -15.22
CA GLN A 558 73.92 -13.10 -15.44
C GLN A 558 75.16 -13.64 -16.17
N ASP A 559 75.45 -14.94 -16.08
CA ASP A 559 76.63 -15.54 -16.73
C ASP A 559 76.26 -16.15 -18.10
N ASP A 560 76.81 -15.57 -19.17
CA ASP A 560 76.67 -16.08 -20.54
C ASP A 560 77.44 -17.42 -20.69
N ARG A 561 76.73 -18.55 -20.64
CA ARG A 561 77.32 -19.89 -20.80
C ARG A 561 77.87 -20.07 -22.21
N ARG A 562 79.18 -19.84 -22.38
CA ARG A 562 79.96 -20.24 -23.56
C ARG A 562 80.21 -21.74 -23.64
#